data_AF-A0A8J5Z5G5-F1
#
_entry.id   AF-A0A8J5Z5G5-F1
#
_cell.length_a   1.000
_cell.length_b   1.000
_cell.length_c   1.000
_cell.angle_alpha   90.00
_cell.angle_beta   90.00
_cell.angle_gamma   90.00
#
_symmetry.space_group_name_H-M   'P 1'
#
loop_
_entity.id
_entity.type
_entity.pdbx_description
1 polymer ?
#
loop_
_entity_poly.entity_id
_entity_poly.type
_entity_poly.pdbx_seq_one_letter_code
_entity_poly.pdbx_strand_id
1 'polypeptide(L)' 'MERIRRRCGYENGIDVGAEGSRGGISLARKAGITVQLNNFSKNHIDVLVKEDNVNQE' A
#
# COMPACT_ATOMS: atom_id res chain seq x y z
N MET A 1 10.64 4.31 -1.86
CA MET A 1 9.67 4.00 -2.94
C MET A 1 8.82 5.20 -3.36
N GLU A 2 8.71 6.26 -2.55
CA GLU A 2 7.94 7.48 -2.88
C GLU A 2 8.21 8.07 -4.27
N ARG A 3 9.48 8.26 -4.65
CA ARG A 3 9.83 8.85 -5.96
C ARG A 3 9.32 8.00 -7.14
N ILE A 4 9.37 6.67 -7.01
CA ILE A 4 8.88 5.73 -8.03
C ILE A 4 7.36 5.75 -8.05
N ARG A 5 6.69 5.72 -6.88
CA ARG A 5 5.24 5.80 -6.78
C ARG A 5 4.68 7.05 -7.47
N ARG A 6 5.22 8.22 -7.15
CA ARG A 6 4.83 9.50 -7.78
C ARG A 6 5.05 9.46 -9.29
N ARG A 7 6.17 8.92 -9.76
CA ARG A 7 6.46 8.79 -11.20
C ARG A 7 5.47 7.87 -11.92
N CYS A 8 4.94 6.86 -11.23
CA CYS A 8 3.94 5.93 -11.75
C CYS A 8 2.49 6.40 -11.55
N GLY A 9 2.25 7.61 -11.02
CA GLY A 9 0.91 8.14 -10.79
C GLY A 9 0.20 7.57 -9.56
N TYR A 10 0.94 6.96 -8.64
CA TYR A 10 0.42 6.53 -7.34
C TYR A 10 0.74 7.56 -6.27
N GLU A 11 -0.30 8.11 -5.67
CA GLU A 11 -0.17 9.20 -4.71
C GLU A 11 0.22 8.69 -3.31
N ASN A 12 -0.27 7.50 -2.97
CA ASN A 12 -0.17 6.92 -1.64
C ASN A 12 0.33 5.47 -1.69
N GLY A 13 0.73 4.95 -0.54
CA GLY A 13 1.20 3.57 -0.43
C GLY A 13 1.53 3.16 1.00
N ILE A 14 1.85 1.88 1.18
CA ILE A 14 2.32 1.31 2.44
C ILE A 14 3.71 0.75 2.18
N ASP A 15 4.69 1.23 2.94
CA ASP A 15 6.07 0.74 2.91
C ASP A 15 6.32 -0.08 4.17
N VAL A 16 6.65 -1.37 4.02
CA VAL A 16 6.99 -2.29 5.10
C VAL A 16 8.46 -2.67 4.96
N GLY A 17 9.27 -2.23 5.92
CA GLY A 17 10.68 -2.59 5.99
C GLY A 17 10.88 -4.06 6.36
N ALA A 18 11.97 -4.67 5.87
CA ALA A 18 12.40 -5.97 6.36
C ALA A 18 13.24 -5.81 7.64
N GLU A 19 13.18 -6.79 8.55
CA GLU A 19 14.21 -6.94 9.59
C GLU A 19 15.50 -7.47 8.92
N GLY A 20 16.35 -6.55 8.45
CA GLY A 20 17.60 -6.88 7.79
C GLY A 20 18.16 -5.72 6.97
N SER A 21 19.31 -5.92 6.33
CA SER A 21 19.98 -4.87 5.55
C SER A 21 19.42 -4.70 4.14
N ARG A 22 18.56 -5.61 3.68
CA ARG A 22 18.06 -5.65 2.29
C ARG A 22 16.62 -6.11 2.25
N GLY A 23 15.86 -5.46 1.37
CA GLY A 23 14.48 -5.85 1.08
C GLY A 23 13.46 -5.18 1.99
N GLY A 24 12.21 -5.33 1.57
CA GLY A 24 11.04 -4.66 2.10
C GLY A 24 9.96 -4.70 1.03
N ILE A 25 8.71 -4.57 1.45
CA ILE A 25 7.57 -4.59 0.54
C ILE A 25 7.02 -3.17 0.47
N SER A 26 6.78 -2.67 -0.75
CA SER A 26 6.11 -1.40 -0.98
C SER A 26 4.87 -1.64 -1.81
N LEU A 27 3.72 -1.33 -1.22
CA LEU A 27 2.44 -1.27 -1.92
C LEU A 27 2.19 0.16 -2.36
N ALA A 28 1.93 0.37 -3.63
CA ALA A 28 1.46 1.65 -4.17
C ALA A 28 -0.04 1.54 -4.41
N ARG A 29 -0.83 2.56 -4.07
CA ARG A 29 -2.28 2.56 -4.27
C ARG A 29 -2.72 3.73 -5.13
N LYS A 30 -3.71 3.48 -5.99
CA LYS A 30 -4.36 4.50 -6.82
C LYS A 30 -5.28 5.36 -5.94
N ALA A 31 -5.52 6.59 -6.37
CA ALA A 31 -6.60 7.43 -5.82
C ALA A 31 -7.94 6.67 -5.84
N GLY A 32 -8.75 6.83 -4.79
CA GLY A 32 -10.05 6.15 -4.64
C GLY A 32 -9.98 4.70 -4.13
N ILE A 33 -8.77 4.14 -3.95
CA ILE A 33 -8.59 2.85 -3.28
C ILE A 33 -7.93 3.08 -1.93
N THR A 34 -8.70 2.86 -0.88
CA THR A 34 -8.25 2.95 0.50
C THR A 34 -7.74 1.59 0.96
N VAL A 35 -6.41 1.45 1.00
CA VAL A 35 -5.73 0.28 1.61
C VAL A 35 -5.31 0.63 3.04
N GLN A 36 -5.83 -0.08 4.04
CA GLN A 36 -5.49 0.10 5.45
C GLN A 36 -4.80 -1.15 5.99
N LEU A 37 -3.73 -0.98 6.76
CA LEU A 37 -3.08 -2.09 7.45
C LEU A 37 -3.95 -2.51 8.64
N ASN A 38 -4.37 -3.77 8.67
CA ASN A 38 -5.22 -4.33 9.74
C ASN A 38 -4.39 -5.06 10.79
N ASN A 39 -3.44 -5.89 10.36
CA ASN A 39 -2.55 -6.62 11.25
C ASN A 39 -1.19 -6.86 10.55
N PHE A 40 -0.13 -6.91 11.35
CA PHE A 40 1.22 -7.12 10.86
C PHE A 40 2.01 -8.00 11.83
N SER A 41 2.70 -8.99 11.26
CA SER A 41 3.69 -9.82 11.93
C SER A 41 4.87 -10.05 10.99
N LYS A 42 5.94 -10.69 11.49
CA LYS A 42 7.10 -11.03 10.66
C LYS A 42 6.75 -11.84 9.41
N ASN A 43 5.67 -12.63 9.47
CA ASN A 43 5.30 -13.57 8.41
C ASN A 43 4.02 -13.18 7.66
N HIS A 44 3.21 -12.27 8.22
CA HIS A 44 1.90 -11.93 7.68
C HIS A 44 1.65 -10.42 7.69
N ILE A 45 1.13 -9.93 6.57
CA ILE A 45 0.65 -8.57 6.42
C ILE A 45 -0.82 -8.67 6.00
N ASP A 46 -1.71 -8.32 6.92
CA ASP A 46 -3.14 -8.29 6.66
C ASP A 46 -3.56 -6.86 6.35
N VAL A 47 -4.15 -6.66 5.17
CA VAL A 47 -4.63 -5.35 4.72
C VAL A 47 -6.12 -5.41 4.42
N LEU A 48 -6.82 -4.35 4.79
CA LEU A 48 -8.21 -4.11 4.41
C LEU A 48 -8.22 -3.17 3.20
N VAL A 49 -8.81 -3.64 2.10
CA VAL A 49 -8.99 -2.84 0.88
C VAL A 49 -10.44 -2.38 0.84
N LYS A 50 -10.62 -1.06 0.75
CA LYS A 50 -11.91 -0.41 0.52
C LYS A 50 -11.80 0.36 -0.77
N GLU A 51 -12.78 0.20 -1.63
CA GLU A 51 -12.97 1.09 -2.77
C GLU A 51 -13.98 2.15 -2.33
N ASP A 52 -13.58 3.41 -2.42
CA ASP A 52 -14.53 4.50 -2.33
C ASP A 52 -15.43 4.34 -3.55
N ASN A 53 -16.71 3.99 -3.35
CA ASN A 53 -17.67 3.77 -4.43
C ASN A 53 -17.62 4.95 -5.40
N VAL A 54 -16.94 4.77 -6.53
CA VAL A 54 -17.13 5.62 -7.71
C VAL A 54 -18.47 5.18 -8.25
N ASN A 55 -19.51 5.87 -7.81
CA ASN A 55 -20.91 5.85 -8.27
C ASN A 55 -21.45 4.50 -8.78
N GLN A 56 -22.51 4.04 -8.10
CA GLN A 56 -23.58 3.33 -8.80
C GLN A 56 -24.02 4.14 -10.03
N GLU A 57 -23.70 3.66 -11.23
CA GLU A 57 -24.41 3.95 -12.49
C GLU A 57 -24.51 2.66 -13.31
#